data_AF-A0A850LZE5-F1
#
_entry.id   AF-A0A850LZE5-F1
#
_cell.length_a   1.000
_cell.length_b   1.000
_cell.length_c   1.000
_cell.angle_alpha   90.00
_cell.angle_beta   90.00
_cell.angle_gamma   90.00
#
_symmetry.space_group_name_H-M   'P 1'
#
loop_
_entity.id
_entity.type
_entity.pdbx_description
1 polymer ?
#
loop_
_entity_poly.entity_id
_entity_poly.type
_entity_poly.pdbx_seq_one_letter_code
_entity_poly.pdbx_strand_id
1 'polypeptide(L)'
;MIIKIGIPALNEEEIIKISEIADFKIKEFIFSKVKKSKVTILESTIEINRENNICNIEIELDLEVPSLSTSEVEKLAENAINKAFKAIENEFKK
;
A
#
# COMPACT_ATOMS: atom_id res chain seq x y z
N MET A 1 -5.01 -8.12 2.03
CA MET A 1 -6.19 -7.79 1.18
C MET A 1 -5.65 -7.57 -0.23
N ILE A 2 -6.12 -8.31 -1.23
CA ILE A 2 -5.57 -8.23 -2.60
C ILE A 2 -6.43 -7.28 -3.43
N ILE A 3 -5.84 -6.22 -4.01
CA ILE A 3 -6.53 -5.26 -4.90
C ILE A 3 -5.71 -5.13 -6.18
N LYS A 4 -6.25 -5.54 -7.31
CA LYS A 4 -5.56 -5.53 -8.61
C LYS A 4 -5.84 -4.24 -9.38
N ILE A 5 -4.80 -3.57 -9.83
CA ILE A 5 -4.86 -2.44 -10.77
C ILE A 5 -4.32 -2.92 -12.12
N GLY A 6 -4.81 -2.40 -13.24
CA GLY A 6 -4.25 -2.64 -14.57
C GLY A 6 -3.51 -1.42 -15.11
N ILE A 7 -2.18 -1.39 -14.96
CA ILE A 7 -1.33 -0.33 -15.53
C ILE A 7 -0.62 -0.86 -16.78
N PRO A 8 -0.64 -0.15 -17.93
CA PRO A 8 0.08 -0.57 -19.14
C PRO A 8 1.59 -0.66 -18.86
N ALA A 9 2.23 -1.62 -19.53
CA ALA A 9 3.64 -2.03 -19.40
C ALA A 9 4.56 -1.02 -18.69
N LEU A 10 4.81 -1.28 -17.41
CA LEU A 10 5.78 -0.55 -16.60
C LEU A 10 7.19 -0.99 -16.95
N ASN A 11 8.18 -0.10 -16.92
CA ASN A 11 9.60 -0.46 -16.89
C ASN A 11 10.09 -0.77 -15.46
N GLU A 12 11.35 -1.17 -15.27
CA GLU A 12 11.90 -1.48 -13.94
C GLU A 12 11.89 -0.27 -12.99
N GLU A 13 12.20 0.92 -13.48
CA GLU A 13 12.17 2.15 -12.69
C GLU A 13 10.75 2.49 -12.22
N GLU A 14 9.75 2.27 -13.07
CA GLU A 14 8.34 2.48 -12.75
C GLU A 14 7.83 1.46 -11.73
N ILE A 15 8.31 0.21 -11.77
CA ILE A 15 8.03 -0.80 -10.74
C ILE A 15 8.59 -0.35 -9.38
N ILE A 16 9.87 0.05 -9.34
CA ILE A 16 10.51 0.55 -8.11
C ILE A 16 9.72 1.74 -7.56
N LYS A 17 9.35 2.68 -8.44
CA LYS A 17 8.60 3.88 -8.08
C LYS A 17 7.23 3.54 -7.48
N ILE A 18 6.53 2.53 -8.00
CA ILE A 18 5.24 2.09 -7.43
C ILE A 18 5.44 1.55 -6.02
N SER A 19 6.43 0.68 -5.81
CA SER A 19 6.73 0.12 -4.49
C SER A 19 7.07 1.23 -3.48
N GLU A 20 7.87 2.22 -3.88
CA GLU A 20 8.22 3.37 -3.04
C GLU A 20 6.99 4.23 -2.70
N ILE A 21 6.15 4.55 -3.70
CA ILE A 21 4.92 5.33 -3.49
C ILE A 21 3.98 4.58 -2.55
N ALA A 22 3.79 3.28 -2.75
CA ALA A 22 2.91 2.46 -1.94
C ALA A 22 3.33 2.46 -0.48
N ASP A 23 4.57 2.06 -0.20
CA ASP A 23 5.11 1.95 1.16
C ASP A 23 5.13 3.32 1.85
N PHE A 24 5.56 4.37 1.15
CA PHE A 24 5.55 5.72 1.69
C PHE A 24 4.14 6.17 2.09
N LYS A 25 3.14 5.95 1.22
CA LYS A 25 1.77 6.41 1.44
C LYS A 25 1.08 5.62 2.55
N ILE A 26 1.36 4.33 2.67
CA ILE A 26 0.90 3.50 3.80
C ILE A 26 1.46 4.07 5.10
N LYS A 27 2.78 4.21 5.20
CA LYS A 27 3.45 4.70 6.43
C LYS A 27 3.00 6.11 6.79
N GLU A 28 2.91 7.02 5.81
CA GLU A 28 2.40 8.37 5.99
C GLU A 28 0.98 8.36 6.57
N PHE A 29 0.08 7.56 5.99
CA PHE A 29 -1.29 7.48 6.46
C PHE A 29 -1.38 6.91 7.88
N ILE A 30 -0.70 5.79 8.17
CA ILE A 30 -0.70 5.16 9.49
C ILE A 30 -0.20 6.15 10.56
N PHE A 31 0.92 6.83 10.30
CA PHE A 31 1.48 7.78 11.27
C PHE A 31 0.69 9.08 11.39
N SER A 32 -0.16 9.41 10.42
CA SER A 32 -1.14 10.50 10.55
C SER A 32 -2.29 10.16 11.52
N LYS A 33 -2.53 8.88 11.79
CA LYS A 33 -3.63 8.40 12.65
C LYS A 33 -3.17 7.85 13.99
N VAL A 34 -1.98 7.26 14.03
CA VAL A 34 -1.42 6.59 15.20
C VAL A 34 -0.01 7.10 15.46
N LYS A 35 0.30 7.40 16.72
CA LYS A 35 1.67 7.78 17.12
C LYS A 35 2.61 6.62 16.85
N LYS A 36 3.79 6.89 16.26
CA LYS A 36 4.84 5.89 15.98
C LYS A 36 5.13 4.98 17.18
N SER A 37 5.18 5.54 18.40
CA SER A 37 5.46 4.80 19.64
C SER A 37 4.41 3.76 20.03
N LYS A 38 3.23 3.74 19.38
CA LYS A 38 2.14 2.79 19.63
C LYS A 38 2.06 1.68 18.59
N VAL A 39 2.86 1.76 17.53
CA VAL A 39 2.89 0.78 16.45
C VAL A 39 4.00 -0.21 16.78
N THR A 40 3.66 -1.49 16.96
CA THR A 40 4.63 -2.55 17.25
C THR A 40 5.14 -3.21 15.98
N ILE A 41 4.26 -3.38 14.98
CA ILE A 41 4.58 -3.90 13.66
C ILE A 41 3.95 -3.00 12.60
N LEU A 42 4.73 -2.67 11.57
CA LEU A 42 4.28 -1.98 10.36
C LEU A 42 5.17 -2.40 9.21
N GLU A 43 4.77 -3.46 8.52
CA GLU A 43 5.48 -4.01 7.37
C GLU A 43 4.52 -4.08 6.19
N SER A 44 4.98 -3.64 5.02
CA SER A 44 4.20 -3.74 3.80
C SER A 44 4.98 -4.50 2.75
N THR A 45 4.30 -5.46 2.11
CA THR A 45 4.84 -6.24 1.02
C THR A 45 4.09 -5.83 -0.24
N ILE A 46 4.84 -5.35 -1.23
CA ILE A 46 4.28 -4.95 -2.52
C ILE A 46 4.79 -5.92 -3.58
N GLU A 47 3.88 -6.70 -4.13
CA GLU A 47 4.16 -7.60 -5.25
C GLU A 47 3.62 -7.01 -6.55
N ILE A 48 4.44 -7.01 -7.59
CA ILE A 48 4.07 -6.44 -8.89
C ILE A 48 4.25 -7.54 -9.94
N ASN A 49 3.12 -8.03 -10.45
CA ASN A 49 3.06 -9.13 -11.41
C ASN A 49 2.63 -8.60 -12.79
N ARG A 50 3.44 -8.86 -13.83
CA ARG A 50 3.05 -8.53 -15.22
C ARG A 50 2.37 -9.73 -15.86
N GLU A 51 1.15 -9.52 -16.35
CA GLU A 51 0.41 -10.52 -17.12
C GLU A 51 -0.25 -9.84 -18.32
N ASN A 52 0.05 -10.30 -19.55
CA ASN A 52 -0.58 -9.80 -20.79
C ASN A 52 -0.59 -8.26 -20.96
N ASN A 53 0.52 -7.59 -20.68
CA ASN A 53 0.68 -6.11 -20.69
C ASN A 53 -0.11 -5.36 -19.62
N ILE A 54 -0.68 -6.07 -18.65
CA ILE A 54 -1.35 -5.53 -17.48
C ILE A 54 -0.43 -5.75 -16.28
N CYS A 55 -0.11 -4.69 -15.54
CA CYS A 55 0.65 -4.81 -14.30
C CYS A 55 -0.31 -4.91 -13.12
N ASN A 56 -0.41 -6.09 -12.52
CA ASN A 56 -1.13 -6.32 -11.27
C ASN A 56 -0.25 -5.92 -10.10
N ILE A 57 -0.81 -5.19 -9.14
CA ILE A 57 -0.14 -4.79 -7.91
C ILE A 57 -0.89 -5.47 -6.77
N GLU A 58 -0.19 -6.14 -5.87
CA GLU A 58 -0.75 -6.71 -4.66
C GLU A 58 -0.04 -6.10 -3.45
N ILE A 59 -0.81 -5.71 -2.44
CA ILE A 59 -0.28 -5.07 -1.23
C ILE A 59 -0.76 -5.85 -0.03
N GLU A 60 0.20 -6.40 0.71
CA GLU A 60 -0.01 -6.98 2.03
C GLU A 60 0.52 -6.02 3.08
N LEU A 61 -0.20 -5.93 4.20
CA LEU A 61 0.12 -5.01 5.29
C LEU A 61 -0.05 -5.73 6.61
N ASP A 62 1.07 -5.97 7.27
CA ASP A 62 1.12 -6.45 8.65
C ASP A 62 1.21 -5.25 9.58
N LEU A 63 0.15 -5.05 10.34
CA LEU A 63 -0.03 -3.90 11.23
C LEU A 63 -0.44 -4.37 12.62
N GLU A 64 0.39 -4.06 13.61
CA GLU A 64 0.07 -4.27 15.01
C GLU A 64 0.09 -2.95 15.78
N VAL A 65 -1.04 -2.65 16.42
CA VAL A 65 -1.20 -1.48 17.28
C VAL A 65 -1.96 -1.95 18.53
N PRO A 66 -1.26 -2.36 19.61
CA PRO A 66 -1.90 -3.00 20.77
C PRO A 66 -3.00 -2.18 21.46
N SER A 67 -3.01 -0.86 21.25
CA SER A 67 -4.03 0.03 21.80
C SER A 67 -5.32 0.10 20.97
N LEU A 68 -5.41 -0.60 19.84
CA LEU A 68 -6.58 -0.65 18.97
C LEU A 68 -7.20 -2.04 18.98
N SER A 69 -8.52 -2.11 18.84
CA SER A 69 -9.21 -3.37 18.58
C SER A 69 -8.89 -3.91 17.18
N THR A 70 -9.10 -5.21 16.96
CA THR A 70 -8.90 -5.85 15.65
C THR A 70 -9.65 -5.14 14.52
N SER A 71 -10.92 -4.76 14.75
CA SER A 71 -11.72 -4.04 13.74
C SER A 71 -11.17 -2.64 13.44
N GLU A 72 -10.56 -1.96 14.42
CA GLU A 72 -9.92 -0.67 14.19
C GLU A 72 -8.62 -0.83 13.39
N VAL A 73 -7.83 -1.86 13.68
CA VAL A 73 -6.60 -2.19 12.92
C VAL A 73 -6.94 -2.54 11.47
N GLU A 74 -7.95 -3.39 11.24
CA GLU A 74 -8.41 -3.77 9.90
C GLU A 74 -8.85 -2.54 9.09
N LYS A 75 -9.69 -1.67 9.67
CA LYS A 75 -10.12 -0.43 9.01
C LYS A 75 -8.96 0.51 8.75
N LEU A 76 -8.00 0.60 9.66
CA LEU A 76 -6.83 1.46 9.51
C LEU A 76 -5.95 0.96 8.35
N ALA A 77 -5.71 -0.35 8.27
CA ALA A 77 -4.97 -1.00 7.20
C ALA A 77 -5.66 -0.82 5.84
N GLU A 78 -6.97 -1.10 5.74
CA GLU A 78 -7.74 -0.93 4.51
C GLU A 78 -7.67 0.52 4.00
N ASN A 79 -7.81 1.51 4.88
CA ASN A 79 -7.71 2.91 4.50
C ASN A 79 -6.29 3.32 4.05
N ALA A 80 -5.25 2.76 4.68
CA ALA A 80 -3.86 3.00 4.28
C ALA A 80 -3.59 2.45 2.87
N ILE A 81 -4.01 1.21 2.62
CA ILE A 81 -3.89 0.54 1.33
C ILE A 81 -4.67 1.33 0.25
N ASN A 82 -5.91 1.73 0.53
CA ASN A 82 -6.71 2.54 -0.38
C ASN A 82 -6.05 3.90 -0.71
N LYS A 83 -5.30 4.48 0.23
CA LYS A 83 -4.54 5.71 -0.02
C LYS A 83 -3.32 5.49 -0.89
N ALA A 84 -2.58 4.40 -0.69
CA ALA A 84 -1.50 4.00 -1.58
C ALA A 84 -2.00 3.79 -3.00
N PHE A 85 -3.10 3.06 -3.19
CA PHE A 85 -3.66 2.83 -4.51
C PHE A 85 -4.07 4.12 -5.22
N LYS A 86 -4.75 5.05 -4.53
CA LYS A 86 -5.08 6.35 -5.12
C LYS A 86 -3.84 7.16 -5.51
N ALA A 87 -2.75 7.04 -4.75
CA ALA A 87 -1.51 7.73 -5.08
C ALA A 87 -0.85 7.12 -6.34
N ILE A 88 -0.79 5.79 -6.42
CA ILE A 88 -0.30 5.08 -7.60
C ILE A 88 -1.15 5.44 -8.82
N GLU A 89 -2.48 5.36 -8.71
CA GLU A 89 -3.38 5.75 -9.81
C GLU A 89 -3.15 7.20 -10.26
N ASN A 90 -2.96 8.14 -9.34
CA ASN A 90 -2.74 9.53 -9.72
C ASN A 90 -1.39 9.75 -10.41
N GLU A 91 -0.36 8.98 -10.05
CA GLU A 91 0.96 9.07 -10.67
C GLU A 91 0.98 8.45 -12.07
N PHE A 92 0.21 7.38 -12.28
CA PHE A 92 0.22 6.59 -13.52
C PHE A 92 -1.04 6.72 -14.38
N LYS A 93 -1.97 7.60 -14.00
CA LYS A 93 -3.06 8.05 -14.88
C LYS A 93 -2.47 8.77 -16.09
N LYS A 94 -2.38 8.06 -17.22
CA LYS A 94 -2.33 8.65 -18.56
C LYS A 94 -3.71 8.51 -19.20
#